data_AF-A0A1F5YTV2-F1
#
_entry.id   AF-A0A1F5YTV2-F1
#
_cell.length_a   1.000
_cell.length_b   1.000
_cell.length_c   1.000
_cell.angle_alpha   90.00
_cell.angle_beta   90.00
_cell.angle_gamma   90.00
#
_symmetry.space_group_name_H-M   'P 1'
#
loop_
_entity.id
_entity.type
_entity.pdbx_description
1 polymer ?
#
loop_
_entity_poly.entity_id
_entity_poly.type
_entity_poly.pdbx_seq_one_letter_code
_entity_poly.pdbx_strand_id
1 'polypeptide(L)'
;MNINLMPEKNKTNQSDQSLPNSAPSSNIDLPIQSSSTNILKSLRLHPVILALIIILVIGVSTLAVYFFIKYRNTQKYVTNPQLFAVEENNKILEKIGKMMELPDEMPTIATISDKEKLKDQPFFAKAKNGDKVIIYTTARKAILYDPLSNKILDVAPLTVSSASATPIPEVTETKVLLYNGTATVGLTKKYESALKEKIPSAIVVGRENAAKQDYSKTILVDVKGNQTTVAENLAKLLNITTAALPSGETATDSSDFLIILGSDSTGK
;
A
#
# COMPACT_ATOMS: atom_id res chain seq x y z
N MET A 1 3.38 -59.48 -6.58
CA MET A 1 3.87 -59.23 -5.20
C MET A 1 2.98 -58.15 -4.61
N ASN A 2 2.04 -58.53 -3.74
CA ASN A 2 1.00 -57.65 -3.18
C ASN A 2 1.01 -57.89 -1.66
N ILE A 3 1.27 -56.86 -0.86
CA ILE A 3 1.16 -56.88 0.62
C ILE A 3 0.42 -55.60 1.01
N ASN A 4 -0.91 -55.62 1.03
CA ASN A 4 -1.83 -56.04 2.08
C ASN A 4 -1.92 -55.07 3.28
N LEU A 5 -3.15 -54.59 3.46
CA LEU A 5 -3.68 -53.73 4.52
C LEU A 5 -3.66 -54.44 5.89
N MET A 6 -3.60 -53.68 6.99
CA MET A 6 -4.63 -53.71 8.04
C MET A 6 -4.39 -52.70 9.19
N PRO A 7 -5.46 -52.24 9.87
CA PRO A 7 -5.45 -51.27 10.98
C PRO A 7 -5.60 -51.95 12.36
N GLU A 8 -5.20 -51.27 13.44
CA GLU A 8 -5.40 -51.76 14.81
C GLU A 8 -6.42 -50.93 15.61
N LYS A 9 -7.25 -51.66 16.35
CA LYS A 9 -8.45 -51.26 17.09
C LYS A 9 -8.15 -50.92 18.56
N ASN A 10 -8.84 -49.89 19.05
CA ASN A 10 -9.76 -49.87 20.20
C ASN A 10 -9.42 -50.62 21.51
N LYS A 11 -9.48 -49.92 22.67
CA LYS A 11 -10.29 -50.33 23.86
C LYS A 11 -10.31 -49.28 24.98
N THR A 12 -11.51 -48.76 25.23
CA THR A 12 -12.26 -48.65 26.50
C THR A 12 -11.51 -48.87 27.83
N ASN A 13 -11.66 -47.95 28.79
CA ASN A 13 -12.50 -48.19 29.97
C ASN A 13 -12.67 -46.97 30.90
N GLN A 14 -13.93 -46.74 31.27
CA GLN A 14 -14.41 -45.91 32.38
C GLN A 14 -14.39 -46.70 33.70
N SER A 15 -14.69 -45.95 34.78
CA SER A 15 -15.15 -46.31 36.12
C SER A 15 -14.13 -46.87 37.11
N ASP A 16 -13.81 -46.06 38.13
CA ASP A 16 -14.24 -46.45 39.48
C ASP A 16 -14.44 -45.22 40.42
N GLN A 17 -15.55 -45.24 41.15
CA GLN A 17 -15.90 -44.35 42.26
C GLN A 17 -15.83 -45.18 43.55
N SER A 18 -15.23 -44.66 44.63
CA SER A 18 -15.76 -44.84 46.00
C SER A 18 -14.95 -44.04 47.04
N LEU A 19 -15.67 -43.24 47.86
CA LEU A 19 -15.21 -42.58 49.09
C LEU A 19 -14.97 -43.59 50.25
N PRO A 20 -14.27 -43.21 51.34
CA PRO A 20 -14.91 -42.60 52.54
C PRO A 20 -14.06 -41.45 53.15
N ASN A 21 -14.61 -40.28 53.48
CA ASN A 21 -15.31 -39.87 54.72
C ASN A 21 -14.59 -40.18 56.05
N SER A 22 -14.04 -39.16 56.74
CA SER A 22 -14.29 -38.85 58.17
C SER A 22 -13.32 -37.80 58.79
N ALA A 23 -13.87 -36.61 59.06
CA ALA A 23 -13.64 -35.69 60.22
C ALA A 23 -12.22 -35.09 60.51
N PRO A 24 -12.10 -33.99 61.30
CA PRO A 24 -13.14 -33.21 61.98
C PRO A 24 -13.17 -31.71 61.62
N SER A 25 -14.37 -31.15 61.83
CA SER A 25 -14.73 -29.75 61.80
C SER A 25 -13.96 -28.94 62.85
N SER A 26 -13.20 -27.94 62.39
CA SER A 26 -12.88 -26.77 63.21
C SER A 26 -13.65 -25.58 62.65
N ASN A 27 -14.81 -25.34 63.27
CA ASN A 27 -15.58 -24.11 63.07
C ASN A 27 -14.75 -22.95 63.64
N ILE A 28 -14.02 -22.25 62.78
CA ILE A 28 -13.58 -20.89 63.08
C ILE A 28 -14.70 -19.99 62.58
N ASP A 29 -15.64 -19.68 63.47
CA ASP A 29 -16.56 -18.57 63.28
C ASP A 29 -15.74 -17.27 63.27
N LEU A 30 -15.26 -16.87 62.10
CA LEU A 30 -14.86 -15.49 61.88
C LEU A 30 -16.15 -14.65 61.85
N PRO A 31 -16.31 -13.64 62.72
CA PRO A 31 -17.45 -12.75 62.63
C PRO A 31 -17.41 -12.05 61.26
N ILE A 32 -18.41 -12.31 60.42
CA ILE A 32 -18.66 -11.51 59.22
C ILE A 32 -19.14 -10.15 59.70
N GLN A 33 -18.18 -9.26 59.95
CA GLN A 33 -18.44 -7.85 60.18
C GLN A 33 -18.76 -7.25 58.81
N SER A 34 -20.05 -7.17 58.47
CA SER A 34 -20.56 -6.42 57.33
C SER A 34 -20.27 -4.94 57.56
N SER A 35 -19.05 -4.54 57.26
CA SER A 35 -18.68 -3.14 57.13
C SER A 35 -19.27 -2.64 55.82
N SER A 36 -20.54 -2.25 55.87
CA SER A 36 -21.19 -1.35 54.93
C SER A 36 -20.42 -0.03 54.96
N THR A 37 -19.29 0.05 54.26
CA THR A 37 -18.57 1.31 54.12
C THR A 37 -19.39 2.21 53.20
N ASN A 38 -20.28 2.98 53.81
CA ASN A 38 -20.86 4.17 53.22
C ASN A 38 -19.73 5.21 53.03
N ILE A 39 -18.87 5.05 52.02
CA ILE A 39 -17.80 6.01 51.69
C ILE A 39 -18.30 7.08 50.71
N LEU A 40 -19.59 7.44 50.78
CA LEU A 40 -20.15 8.58 50.06
C LEU A 40 -20.99 9.41 51.02
N LYS A 41 -20.35 10.10 51.96
CA LYS A 41 -21.00 11.25 52.60
C LYS A 41 -20.00 12.35 52.96
N SER A 42 -20.16 13.45 52.21
CA SER A 42 -19.67 14.81 52.45
C SER A 42 -18.17 15.07 52.47
N LEU A 43 -17.51 14.96 51.31
CA LEU A 43 -16.37 15.84 51.05
C LEU A 43 -16.93 17.22 50.65
N ARG A 44 -16.92 18.19 51.57
CA ARG A 44 -17.24 19.60 51.28
C ARG A 44 -16.13 20.17 50.42
N LEU A 45 -16.15 19.87 49.12
CA LEU A 45 -15.28 20.51 48.14
C LEU A 45 -15.64 22.00 48.09
N HIS A 46 -14.68 22.86 48.46
CA HIS A 46 -14.89 24.30 48.31
C HIS A 46 -15.16 24.65 46.85
N PRO A 47 -16.04 25.62 46.57
CA PRO A 47 -16.41 25.98 45.20
C PRO A 47 -15.20 26.34 44.34
N VAL A 48 -14.14 26.89 44.97
CA VAL A 48 -12.86 27.19 44.31
C VAL A 48 -12.11 25.93 43.87
N ILE A 49 -12.09 24.89 44.71
CA ILE A 49 -11.44 23.61 44.39
C ILE A 49 -12.24 22.90 43.28
N LEU A 50 -13.57 22.97 43.33
CA LEU A 50 -14.44 22.44 42.27
C LEU A 50 -14.21 23.18 40.94
N ALA A 51 -14.10 24.52 40.97
CA ALA A 51 -13.81 25.32 39.78
C ALA A 51 -12.44 24.99 39.17
N LEU A 52 -11.40 24.82 39.99
CA LEU A 52 -10.06 24.43 39.53
C LEU A 52 -10.05 23.04 38.89
N ILE A 53 -10.76 22.07 39.47
CA ILE A 53 -10.89 20.73 38.89
C ILE A 53 -11.61 20.78 37.54
N ILE A 54 -12.67 21.59 37.42
CA ILE A 54 -13.40 21.76 36.15
C ILE A 54 -12.49 22.36 35.07
N ILE A 55 -11.70 23.38 35.41
CA ILE A 55 -10.73 24.01 34.48
C ILE A 55 -9.66 23.00 34.05
N LEU A 56 -9.15 22.19 34.99
CA LEU A 56 -8.17 21.16 34.70
C LEU A 56 -8.74 20.09 33.74
N VAL A 57 -9.97 19.63 34.00
CA VAL A 57 -10.65 18.66 33.14
C VAL A 57 -10.87 19.23 31.73
N ILE A 58 -11.29 20.48 31.60
CA ILE A 58 -11.45 21.15 30.30
C ILE A 58 -10.08 21.24 29.58
N GLY A 59 -9.00 21.58 30.29
CA GLY A 59 -7.66 21.61 29.73
C GLY A 59 -7.19 20.25 29.21
N VAL A 60 -7.41 19.18 29.98
CA VAL A 60 -7.04 17.82 29.56
C VAL A 60 -7.93 17.34 28.39
N SER A 61 -9.23 17.63 28.41
CA SER A 61 -10.15 17.26 27.33
C SER A 61 -9.82 17.95 26.01
N THR A 62 -9.45 19.24 26.03
CA THR A 62 -9.06 19.98 24.82
C THR A 62 -7.76 19.41 24.20
N LEU A 63 -6.77 19.08 25.05
CA LEU A 63 -5.55 18.40 24.63
C LEU A 63 -5.84 17.02 24.03
N ALA A 64 -6.70 16.23 24.66
CA ALA A 64 -7.09 14.89 24.19
C ALA A 64 -7.77 14.94 22.82
N VAL A 65 -8.69 15.89 22.60
CA VAL A 65 -9.36 16.10 21.30
C VAL A 65 -8.34 16.49 20.21
N TYR A 66 -7.43 17.43 20.51
CA TYR A 66 -6.38 17.82 19.57
C TYR A 66 -5.50 16.64 19.15
N PHE A 67 -5.01 15.87 20.14
CA PHE A 67 -4.20 14.68 19.87
C PHE A 67 -4.97 13.59 19.12
N PHE A 68 -6.25 13.39 19.43
CA PHE A 68 -7.09 12.40 18.74
C PHE A 68 -7.34 12.79 17.28
N ILE A 69 -7.60 14.06 16.98
CA ILE A 69 -7.74 14.56 15.61
C ILE A 69 -6.43 14.39 14.84
N LYS A 70 -5.29 14.77 15.45
CA LYS A 70 -3.97 14.61 14.85
C LYS A 70 -3.65 13.14 14.57
N TYR A 71 -3.92 12.25 15.53
CA TYR A 71 -3.73 10.81 15.37
C TYR A 71 -4.61 10.20 14.28
N ARG A 72 -5.91 10.56 14.22
CA ARG A 72 -6.81 10.09 13.16
C ARG A 72 -6.43 10.64 11.79
N ASN A 73 -5.95 11.88 11.70
CA ASN A 73 -5.46 12.44 10.44
C ASN A 73 -4.18 11.74 9.98
N THR A 74 -3.26 11.40 10.89
CA THR A 74 -2.08 10.59 10.55
C THR A 74 -2.45 9.18 10.11
N GLN A 75 -3.44 8.54 10.74
CA GLN A 75 -3.90 7.20 10.38
C GLN A 75 -4.56 7.14 9.00
N LYS A 76 -5.20 8.23 8.52
CA LYS A 76 -5.73 8.31 7.14
C LYS A 76 -4.64 8.20 6.07
N TYR A 77 -3.42 8.66 6.36
CA TYR A 77 -2.27 8.57 5.46
C TYR A 77 -1.61 7.18 5.46
N VAL A 78 -1.85 6.38 6.51
CA VAL A 78 -1.38 4.99 6.62
C VAL A 78 -2.35 4.02 5.95
N THR A 79 -3.66 4.30 5.95
CA THR A 79 -4.68 3.44 5.32
C THR A 79 -4.87 3.67 3.82
N ASN A 80 -4.45 4.82 3.28
CA ASN A 80 -4.43 5.10 1.84
C ASN A 80 -3.19 5.96 1.47
N PRO A 81 -2.02 5.33 1.25
CA PRO A 81 -0.78 6.03 0.90
C PRO A 81 -0.90 6.92 -0.35
N GLN A 82 -1.79 6.55 -1.29
CA GLN A 82 -2.04 7.33 -2.51
C GLN A 82 -2.70 8.70 -2.23
N LEU A 83 -3.56 8.81 -1.21
CA LEU A 83 -4.18 10.10 -0.87
C LEU A 83 -3.17 11.09 -0.29
N PHE A 84 -2.19 10.60 0.48
CA PHE A 84 -1.11 11.45 1.01
C PHE A 84 -0.24 12.02 -0.11
N ALA A 85 0.15 11.18 -1.07
CA ALA A 85 0.97 11.60 -2.21
C ALA A 85 0.26 12.65 -3.08
N VAL A 86 -1.05 12.49 -3.32
CA VAL A 86 -1.86 13.44 -4.10
C VAL A 86 -2.00 14.78 -3.36
N GLU A 87 -2.30 14.77 -2.07
CA GLU A 87 -2.37 16.00 -1.27
C GLU A 87 -1.04 16.73 -1.18
N GLU A 88 0.07 15.99 -1.00
CA GLU A 88 1.41 16.57 -0.96
C GLU A 88 1.77 17.21 -2.31
N ASN A 89 1.51 16.50 -3.42
CA ASN A 89 1.75 17.00 -4.77
C ASN A 89 0.96 18.28 -5.05
N ASN A 90 -0.32 18.33 -4.69
CA ASN A 90 -1.13 19.53 -4.86
C ASN A 90 -0.59 20.71 -4.05
N LYS A 91 -0.13 20.49 -2.82
CA LYS A 91 0.51 21.53 -2.00
C LYS A 91 1.82 22.03 -2.61
N ILE A 92 2.59 21.14 -3.23
CA ILE A 92 3.83 21.51 -3.93
C ILE A 92 3.50 22.38 -5.15
N LEU A 93 2.52 21.98 -5.96
CA LEU A 93 2.10 22.74 -7.14
C LEU A 93 1.53 24.11 -6.75
N GLU A 94 0.75 24.20 -5.68
CA GLU A 94 0.26 25.48 -5.17
C GLU A 94 1.41 26.42 -4.75
N LYS A 95 2.44 25.87 -4.09
CA LYS A 95 3.63 26.64 -3.70
C LYS A 95 4.41 27.14 -4.91
N ILE A 96 4.64 26.26 -5.89
CA ILE A 96 5.36 26.62 -7.11
C ILE A 96 4.55 27.62 -7.93
N GLY A 97 3.22 27.45 -8.02
CA GLY A 97 2.30 28.35 -8.72
C GLY A 97 2.25 29.76 -8.15
N LYS A 98 2.63 29.96 -6.88
CA LYS A 98 2.82 31.30 -6.28
C LYS A 98 4.14 31.96 -6.68
N MET A 99 5.09 31.20 -7.21
CA MET A 99 6.44 31.67 -7.57
C MET A 99 6.64 31.79 -9.08
N MET A 100 5.92 30.99 -9.86
CA MET A 100 5.95 31.03 -11.32
C MET A 100 4.62 30.57 -11.92
N GLU A 101 4.35 31.01 -13.14
CA GLU A 101 3.24 30.51 -13.93
C GLU A 101 3.49 29.05 -14.33
N LEU A 102 2.51 28.19 -14.05
CA LEU A 102 2.56 26.77 -14.34
C LEU A 102 1.74 26.45 -15.60
N PRO A 103 2.20 25.52 -16.45
CA PRO A 103 1.37 25.01 -17.53
C PRO A 103 0.06 24.38 -17.03
N ASP A 104 -1.01 24.50 -17.83
CA ASP A 104 -2.31 23.87 -17.57
C ASP A 104 -2.31 22.39 -17.99
N GLU A 105 -1.39 21.62 -17.38
CA GLU A 105 -1.35 20.17 -17.50
C GLU A 105 -0.94 19.55 -16.16
N MET A 106 -1.23 18.27 -15.96
CA MET A 106 -0.80 17.55 -14.76
C MET A 106 0.67 17.14 -14.90
N PRO A 107 1.58 17.63 -14.04
CA PRO A 107 2.98 17.25 -14.13
C PRO A 107 3.27 15.92 -13.44
N THR A 108 4.37 15.29 -13.84
CA THR A 108 4.99 14.19 -13.09
C THR A 108 5.94 14.75 -12.04
N ILE A 109 5.79 14.34 -10.78
CA ILE A 109 6.67 14.76 -9.68
C ILE A 109 7.54 13.58 -9.25
N ALA A 110 8.85 13.75 -9.32
CA ALA A 110 9.83 12.77 -8.86
C ALA A 110 10.69 13.36 -7.73
N THR A 111 11.15 12.51 -6.80
CA THR A 111 12.09 12.91 -5.74
C THR A 111 13.48 12.45 -6.10
N ILE A 112 14.48 13.30 -5.92
CA ILE A 112 15.89 12.95 -6.14
C ILE A 112 16.37 12.08 -4.98
N SER A 113 16.54 10.79 -5.23
CA SER A 113 17.08 9.87 -4.22
C SER A 113 18.60 9.86 -4.17
N ASP A 114 19.25 10.09 -5.32
CA ASP A 114 20.70 10.00 -5.48
C ASP A 114 21.22 11.03 -6.49
N LYS A 115 21.72 12.16 -5.96
CA LYS A 115 22.29 13.28 -6.73
C LYS A 115 23.51 12.85 -7.55
N GLU A 116 24.32 11.92 -7.05
CA GLU A 116 25.59 11.55 -7.69
C GLU A 116 25.39 10.97 -9.09
N LYS A 117 24.24 10.34 -9.33
CA LYS A 117 23.83 9.81 -10.64
C LYS A 117 23.39 10.88 -11.63
N LEU A 118 23.16 12.10 -11.16
CA LEU A 118 22.65 13.22 -11.96
C LEU A 118 23.68 14.32 -12.15
N LYS A 119 24.92 14.13 -11.67
CA LYS A 119 25.99 15.13 -11.70
C LYS A 119 26.38 15.58 -13.12
N ASP A 120 26.21 14.70 -14.11
CA ASP A 120 26.55 14.97 -15.51
C ASP A 120 25.51 15.85 -16.21
N GLN A 121 24.40 16.16 -15.53
CA GLN A 121 23.31 16.97 -16.04
C GLN A 121 23.33 18.35 -15.37
N PRO A 122 23.62 19.45 -16.11
CA PRO A 122 23.72 20.80 -15.54
C PRO A 122 22.49 21.25 -14.75
N PHE A 123 21.29 20.81 -15.17
CA PHE A 123 20.02 21.09 -14.50
C PHE A 123 20.00 20.66 -13.03
N PHE A 124 20.77 19.62 -12.67
CA PHE A 124 20.84 19.08 -11.31
C PHE A 124 22.04 19.60 -10.51
N ALA A 125 22.82 20.55 -11.03
CA ALA A 125 24.02 21.05 -10.35
C ALA A 125 23.73 21.57 -8.93
N LYS A 126 22.59 22.25 -8.77
CA LYS A 126 22.13 22.83 -7.49
C LYS A 126 21.30 21.87 -6.64
N ALA A 127 20.94 20.70 -7.17
CA ALA A 127 20.06 19.76 -6.50
C ALA A 127 20.70 19.13 -5.25
N LYS A 128 19.86 18.56 -4.40
CA LYS A 128 20.20 17.73 -3.23
C LYS A 128 19.26 16.52 -3.19
N ASN A 129 19.67 15.49 -2.46
CA ASN A 129 18.77 14.37 -2.20
C ASN A 129 17.55 14.87 -1.41
N GLY A 130 16.36 14.49 -1.84
CA GLY A 130 15.08 14.96 -1.31
C GLY A 130 14.46 16.15 -2.06
N ASP A 131 15.20 16.80 -2.97
CA ASP A 131 14.62 17.80 -3.87
C ASP A 131 13.64 17.13 -4.85
N LYS A 132 12.68 17.91 -5.34
CA LYS A 132 11.62 17.44 -6.22
C LYS A 132 11.80 17.97 -7.64
N VAL A 133 11.57 17.12 -8.61
CA VAL A 133 11.59 17.43 -10.04
C VAL A 133 10.17 17.36 -10.55
N ILE A 134 9.68 18.44 -11.12
CA ILE A 134 8.34 18.55 -11.69
C ILE A 134 8.50 18.62 -13.20
N ILE A 135 7.97 17.61 -13.90
CA ILE A 135 8.12 17.44 -15.35
C ILE A 135 6.77 17.64 -16.01
N TYR A 136 6.77 18.57 -16.96
CA TYR A 136 5.67 18.95 -17.83
C TYR A 136 6.00 18.45 -19.24
N THR A 137 5.43 17.31 -19.62
CA THR A 137 5.80 16.60 -20.86
C THR A 137 5.27 17.31 -22.10
N THR A 138 4.02 17.80 -22.07
CA THR A 138 3.42 18.51 -23.21
C THR A 138 4.04 19.89 -23.36
N ALA A 139 4.22 20.62 -22.26
CA ALA A 139 4.85 21.94 -22.29
C ALA A 139 6.38 21.88 -22.40
N ARG A 140 6.97 20.66 -22.42
CA ARG A 140 8.42 20.40 -22.48
C ARG A 140 9.20 21.24 -21.48
N LYS A 141 8.80 21.19 -20.21
CA LYS A 141 9.40 21.99 -19.13
C LYS A 141 9.74 21.09 -17.94
N ALA A 142 10.91 21.30 -17.35
CA ALA A 142 11.31 20.69 -16.09
C ALA A 142 11.59 21.78 -15.06
N ILE A 143 11.12 21.58 -13.85
CA ILE A 143 11.29 22.50 -12.71
C ILE A 143 11.94 21.72 -11.58
N LEU A 144 13.06 22.22 -11.07
CA LEU A 144 13.74 21.70 -9.90
C LEU A 144 13.33 22.54 -8.68
N TYR A 145 12.77 21.89 -7.66
CA TYR A 145 12.18 22.54 -6.50
C TYR A 145 12.70 21.92 -5.20
N ASP A 146 13.18 22.76 -4.29
CA ASP A 146 13.57 22.39 -2.93
C ASP A 146 12.34 22.57 -2.00
N PRO A 147 11.74 21.49 -1.49
CA PRO A 147 10.57 21.55 -0.63
C PRO A 147 10.86 22.09 0.76
N LEU A 148 12.11 21.99 1.25
CA LEU A 148 12.51 22.44 2.58
C LEU A 148 12.75 23.94 2.61
N SER A 149 13.48 24.47 1.63
CA SER A 149 13.71 25.92 1.53
C SER A 149 12.61 26.66 0.77
N ASN A 150 11.65 25.93 0.19
CA ASN A 150 10.52 26.45 -0.57
C ASN A 150 11.00 27.36 -1.72
N LYS A 151 11.92 26.83 -2.53
CA LYS A 151 12.56 27.56 -3.63
C LYS A 151 12.59 26.74 -4.90
N ILE A 152 12.35 27.41 -6.03
CA ILE A 152 12.69 26.89 -7.35
C ILE A 152 14.19 27.08 -7.53
N LEU A 153 14.91 25.97 -7.70
CA LEU A 153 16.36 25.97 -7.87
C LEU A 153 16.75 26.19 -9.33
N ASP A 154 15.99 25.61 -10.26
CA ASP A 154 16.22 25.73 -11.69
C ASP A 154 14.96 25.42 -12.52
N VAL A 155 14.91 25.93 -13.74
CA VAL A 155 13.84 25.67 -14.72
C VAL A 155 14.49 25.51 -16.10
N ALA A 156 14.27 24.37 -16.75
CA ALA A 156 14.86 24.08 -18.05
C ALA A 156 13.82 23.56 -19.06
N PRO A 157 14.03 23.80 -20.36
CA PRO A 157 13.29 23.11 -21.40
C PRO A 157 13.65 21.63 -21.39
N LEU A 158 12.66 20.77 -21.58
CA LEU A 158 12.87 19.34 -21.74
C LEU A 158 13.36 19.07 -23.17
N THR A 159 14.67 18.96 -23.34
CA THR A 159 15.29 18.50 -24.58
C THR A 159 15.48 16.99 -24.50
N VAL A 160 14.69 16.24 -25.28
CA VAL A 160 14.90 14.80 -25.50
C VAL A 160 16.17 14.58 -26.35
N SER A 161 17.35 14.81 -25.76
CA SER A 161 18.60 14.41 -26.37
C SER A 161 18.78 12.92 -26.11
N SER A 162 18.62 12.12 -27.16
CA SER A 162 18.93 10.69 -27.16
C SER A 162 20.44 10.50 -27.00
N ALA A 163 20.93 10.60 -25.77
CA ALA A 163 22.29 10.26 -25.40
C ALA A 163 22.26 9.58 -24.02
N SER A 164 22.41 8.26 -24.07
CA SER A 164 22.69 7.36 -22.94
C SER A 164 21.71 7.42 -21.77
N ALA A 165 20.62 6.67 -21.94
CA ALA A 165 19.70 6.30 -20.89
C ALA A 165 20.43 5.63 -19.71
N THR A 166 20.54 6.36 -18.60
CA THR A 166 20.38 5.72 -17.28
C THR A 166 18.94 6.03 -16.88
N PRO A 167 18.05 5.03 -16.77
CA PRO A 167 16.63 5.29 -16.57
C PRO A 167 16.43 5.93 -15.18
N ILE A 168 16.18 7.23 -15.17
CA ILE A 168 15.32 7.84 -14.16
C ILE A 168 13.98 7.11 -14.34
N PRO A 169 13.38 6.53 -13.29
CA PRO A 169 12.09 5.87 -13.41
C PRO A 169 11.07 6.93 -13.81
N GLU A 170 10.89 7.06 -15.13
CA GLU A 170 9.70 7.57 -15.75
C GLU A 170 8.54 6.83 -15.08
N VAL A 171 7.61 7.56 -14.48
CA VAL A 171 6.34 6.99 -14.06
C VAL A 171 5.55 6.77 -15.35
N THR A 172 6.05 5.88 -16.21
CA THR A 172 5.29 5.29 -17.31
C THR A 172 4.21 4.46 -16.65
N GLU A 173 3.00 4.99 -16.68
CA GLU A 173 1.79 4.23 -16.36
C GLU A 173 1.88 2.89 -17.11
N THR A 174 2.00 1.80 -16.35
CA THR A 174 2.21 0.48 -16.95
C THR A 174 0.90 0.04 -17.59
N LYS A 175 0.78 0.13 -18.92
CA LYS A 175 -0.43 -0.24 -19.64
C LYS A 175 -0.48 -1.75 -19.85
N VAL A 176 -1.44 -2.39 -19.19
CA VAL A 176 -1.58 -3.85 -19.16
C VAL A 176 -2.87 -4.26 -19.85
N LEU A 177 -2.76 -5.19 -20.79
CA LEU A 177 -3.89 -5.93 -21.37
C LEU A 177 -4.06 -7.24 -20.59
N LEU A 178 -5.30 -7.57 -20.18
CA LEU A 178 -5.57 -8.79 -19.41
C LEU A 178 -6.39 -9.78 -20.23
N TYR A 179 -5.82 -10.96 -20.51
CA TYR A 179 -6.52 -12.05 -21.18
C TYR A 179 -6.89 -13.16 -20.22
N ASN A 180 -8.12 -13.65 -20.34
CA ASN A 180 -8.56 -14.84 -19.64
C ASN A 180 -8.14 -16.09 -20.43
N GLY A 181 -7.08 -16.76 -19.97
CA GLY A 181 -6.64 -18.05 -20.49
C GLY A 181 -7.34 -19.25 -19.83
N THR A 182 -8.51 -19.05 -19.21
CA THR A 182 -9.27 -20.08 -18.50
C THR A 182 -10.76 -20.03 -18.83
N ALA A 183 -11.52 -21.04 -18.41
CA ALA A 183 -12.99 -21.04 -18.42
C ALA A 183 -13.63 -20.29 -17.24
N THR A 184 -12.84 -19.73 -16.30
CA THR A 184 -13.37 -19.07 -15.10
C THR A 184 -13.85 -17.66 -15.42
N VAL A 185 -15.15 -17.42 -15.30
CA VAL A 185 -15.76 -16.11 -15.52
C VAL A 185 -15.30 -15.11 -14.46
N GLY A 186 -14.95 -13.89 -14.89
CA GLY A 186 -14.58 -12.78 -14.01
C GLY A 186 -13.13 -12.81 -13.50
N LEU A 187 -12.32 -13.79 -13.92
CA LEU A 187 -10.93 -13.94 -13.48
C LEU A 187 -10.09 -12.68 -13.75
N THR A 188 -10.24 -12.05 -14.92
CA THR A 188 -9.52 -10.82 -15.27
C THR A 188 -9.87 -9.64 -14.36
N LYS A 189 -11.14 -9.53 -13.94
CA LYS A 189 -11.58 -8.50 -13.00
C LYS A 189 -11.00 -8.73 -11.60
N LYS A 190 -10.98 -9.99 -11.14
CA LYS A 190 -10.38 -10.37 -9.86
C LYS A 190 -8.87 -10.09 -9.87
N TYR A 191 -8.19 -10.52 -10.93
CA TYR A 191 -6.75 -10.34 -11.05
C TYR A 191 -6.36 -8.87 -11.16
N GLU A 192 -7.15 -8.02 -11.81
CA GLU A 192 -6.87 -6.59 -11.84
C GLU A 192 -6.86 -5.96 -10.45
N SER A 193 -7.74 -6.37 -9.54
CA SER A 193 -7.69 -5.89 -8.17
C SER A 193 -6.37 -6.26 -7.51
N ALA A 194 -5.90 -7.50 -7.68
CA ALA A 194 -4.60 -7.95 -7.16
C ALA A 194 -3.41 -7.25 -7.85
N LEU A 195 -3.52 -6.97 -9.15
CA LEU A 195 -2.53 -6.23 -9.93
C LEU A 195 -2.39 -4.80 -9.38
N LYS A 196 -3.50 -4.12 -9.14
CA LYS A 196 -3.52 -2.74 -8.61
C LYS A 196 -3.09 -2.64 -7.15
N GLU A 197 -3.27 -3.69 -6.36
CA GLU A 197 -2.72 -3.76 -5.00
C GLU A 197 -1.19 -3.77 -5.02
N LYS A 198 -0.59 -4.53 -5.94
CA LYS A 198 0.87 -4.62 -6.07
C LYS A 198 1.47 -3.47 -6.87
N ILE A 199 0.72 -2.92 -7.81
CA ILE A 199 1.16 -1.91 -8.77
C ILE A 199 0.06 -0.85 -8.92
N PRO A 200 -0.03 0.09 -7.97
CA PRO A 200 -1.09 1.11 -7.96
C PRO A 200 -1.12 2.00 -9.21
N SER A 201 0.01 2.13 -9.92
CA SER A 201 0.14 2.90 -11.17
C SER A 201 -0.16 2.10 -12.44
N ALA A 202 -0.57 0.83 -12.34
CA ALA A 202 -0.93 0.02 -13.51
C ALA A 202 -2.29 0.44 -14.09
N ILE A 203 -2.34 0.60 -15.42
CA ILE A 203 -3.57 0.90 -16.16
C ILE A 203 -3.97 -0.34 -16.95
N VAL A 204 -5.14 -0.89 -16.65
CA VAL A 204 -5.71 -1.97 -17.45
C VAL A 204 -6.41 -1.37 -18.66
N VAL A 205 -5.80 -1.52 -19.85
CA VAL A 205 -6.30 -0.94 -21.11
C VAL A 205 -7.36 -1.79 -21.79
N GLY A 206 -7.50 -3.06 -21.41
CA GLY A 206 -8.50 -3.96 -21.96
C GLY A 206 -8.59 -5.28 -21.20
N ARG A 207 -9.70 -5.98 -21.39
CA ARG A 207 -9.93 -7.33 -20.88
C ARG A 207 -10.60 -8.16 -21.96
N GLU A 208 -9.98 -9.28 -22.34
CA GLU A 208 -10.51 -10.18 -23.37
C GLU A 208 -10.33 -11.64 -22.95
N ASN A 209 -10.83 -12.56 -23.78
CA ASN A 209 -10.48 -13.97 -23.66
C ASN A 209 -9.23 -14.23 -24.51
N ALA A 210 -8.33 -15.06 -23.99
CA ALA A 210 -7.24 -15.59 -24.81
C ALA A 210 -7.80 -16.50 -25.91
N ALA A 211 -7.03 -16.70 -26.98
CA ALA A 211 -7.38 -17.60 -28.07
C ALA A 211 -7.54 -19.05 -27.58
N LYS A 212 -6.85 -19.42 -26.49
CA LYS A 212 -6.99 -20.71 -25.81
C LYS A 212 -7.34 -20.52 -24.33
N GLN A 213 -8.09 -21.48 -23.77
CA GLN A 213 -8.54 -21.43 -22.37
C GLN A 213 -7.94 -22.54 -21.49
N ASP A 214 -6.83 -23.13 -21.92
CA ASP A 214 -6.11 -24.23 -21.26
C ASP A 214 -4.76 -23.79 -20.64
N TYR A 215 -4.55 -22.48 -20.48
CA TYR A 215 -3.34 -21.95 -19.86
C TYR A 215 -3.24 -22.43 -18.42
N SER A 216 -2.23 -23.26 -18.12
CA SER A 216 -2.00 -23.75 -16.76
C SER A 216 -1.23 -22.75 -15.89
N LYS A 217 -0.47 -21.85 -16.52
CA LYS A 217 0.32 -20.82 -15.84
C LYS A 217 -0.04 -19.44 -16.33
N THR A 218 -0.02 -18.48 -15.43
CA THR A 218 -0.15 -17.06 -15.75
C THR A 218 1.16 -16.56 -16.32
N ILE A 219 1.10 -15.96 -17.50
CA ILE A 219 2.28 -15.45 -18.20
C ILE A 219 2.19 -13.96 -18.46
N LEU A 220 3.35 -13.33 -18.55
CA LEU A 220 3.52 -11.94 -18.94
C LEU A 220 4.29 -11.86 -20.26
N VAL A 221 3.74 -11.11 -21.19
CA VAL A 221 4.32 -10.85 -22.51
C VAL A 221 4.66 -9.37 -22.61
N ASP A 222 5.91 -9.08 -23.00
CA ASP A 222 6.33 -7.75 -23.44
C ASP A 222 5.84 -7.55 -24.88
N VAL A 223 4.84 -6.69 -25.07
CA VAL A 223 4.12 -6.56 -26.34
C VAL A 223 5.02 -5.99 -27.44
N LYS A 224 5.91 -5.08 -27.06
CA LYS A 224 6.83 -4.40 -28.00
C LYS A 224 8.19 -5.08 -28.09
N GLY A 225 8.50 -5.98 -27.16
CA GLY A 225 9.77 -6.71 -27.10
C GLY A 225 10.98 -5.84 -26.76
N ASN A 226 10.77 -4.61 -26.28
CA ASN A 226 11.81 -3.63 -25.98
C ASN A 226 11.91 -3.27 -24.47
N GLN A 227 11.19 -4.00 -23.62
CA GLN A 227 11.08 -3.79 -22.17
C GLN A 227 11.43 -5.04 -21.36
N THR A 228 12.34 -5.89 -21.86
CA THR A 228 12.67 -7.20 -21.25
C THR A 228 12.99 -7.12 -19.75
N THR A 229 13.86 -6.21 -19.32
CA THR A 229 14.22 -6.05 -17.90
C THR A 229 13.02 -5.61 -17.05
N VAL A 230 12.15 -4.76 -17.59
CA VAL A 230 10.92 -4.31 -16.90
C VAL A 230 9.94 -5.49 -16.79
N ALA A 231 9.76 -6.25 -17.86
CA ALA A 231 8.93 -7.45 -17.90
C ALA A 231 9.38 -8.49 -16.85
N GLU A 232 10.69 -8.74 -16.73
CA GLU A 232 11.24 -9.66 -15.74
C GLU A 232 10.99 -9.21 -14.30
N ASN A 233 11.20 -7.93 -14.01
CA ASN A 233 10.95 -7.38 -12.67
C ASN A 233 9.47 -7.40 -12.32
N LEU A 234 8.61 -7.09 -13.29
CA LEU A 234 7.17 -7.14 -13.17
C LEU A 234 6.68 -8.58 -12.92
N ALA A 235 7.18 -9.55 -13.68
CA ALA A 235 6.85 -10.95 -13.51
C ALA A 235 7.27 -11.47 -12.12
N LYS A 236 8.47 -11.11 -11.63
CA LYS A 236 8.92 -11.43 -10.27
C LYS A 236 8.01 -10.84 -9.20
N LEU A 237 7.64 -9.56 -9.30
CA LEU A 237 6.75 -8.89 -8.36
C LEU A 237 5.36 -9.54 -8.30
N LEU A 238 4.83 -9.91 -9.46
CA LEU A 238 3.53 -10.56 -9.59
C LEU A 238 3.58 -12.08 -9.27
N ASN A 239 4.78 -12.65 -9.15
CA ASN A 239 5.04 -14.08 -9.00
C ASN A 239 4.38 -14.88 -10.15
N ILE A 240 4.70 -14.46 -11.38
CA ILE A 240 4.32 -15.06 -12.67
C ILE A 240 5.57 -15.18 -13.55
N THR A 241 5.44 -15.81 -14.73
CA THR A 241 6.58 -16.02 -15.64
C THR A 241 6.46 -15.18 -16.90
N THR A 242 7.59 -14.68 -17.42
CA THR A 242 7.62 -14.06 -18.75
C THR A 242 7.58 -15.12 -19.86
N ALA A 243 6.94 -14.79 -20.98
CA ALA A 243 6.94 -15.62 -22.19
C ALA A 243 6.90 -14.73 -23.45
N ALA A 244 7.29 -15.30 -24.59
CA ALA A 244 6.97 -14.71 -25.89
C ALA A 244 5.46 -14.76 -26.14
N LEU A 245 4.94 -13.90 -27.02
CA LEU A 245 3.53 -13.90 -27.40
C LEU A 245 3.13 -15.29 -27.95
N PRO A 246 2.18 -16.00 -27.31
CA PRO A 246 1.79 -17.33 -27.77
C PRO A 246 1.14 -17.30 -29.16
N SER A 247 1.36 -18.37 -29.93
CA SER A 247 0.80 -18.47 -31.29
C SER A 247 -0.74 -18.40 -31.27
N GLY A 248 -1.30 -17.51 -32.09
CA GLY A 248 -2.74 -17.24 -32.18
C GLY A 248 -3.23 -16.12 -31.26
N GLU A 249 -2.42 -15.66 -30.31
CA GLU A 249 -2.74 -14.48 -29.50
C GLU A 249 -2.37 -13.21 -30.25
N THR A 250 -3.11 -12.13 -29.96
CA THR A 250 -2.80 -10.78 -30.44
C THR A 250 -2.77 -9.84 -29.25
N ALA A 251 -2.09 -8.71 -29.38
CA ALA A 251 -2.08 -7.65 -28.39
C ALA A 251 -2.25 -6.30 -29.10
N THR A 252 -2.75 -5.29 -28.38
CA THR A 252 -2.93 -3.95 -28.93
C THR A 252 -1.66 -3.12 -28.78
N ASP A 253 -1.34 -2.29 -29.77
CA ASP A 253 -0.19 -1.35 -29.72
C ASP A 253 -0.30 -0.32 -28.58
N SER A 254 -1.51 -0.14 -28.05
CA SER A 254 -1.81 0.71 -26.90
C SER A 254 -1.40 0.10 -25.55
N SER A 255 -1.03 -1.19 -25.52
CA SER A 255 -0.56 -1.90 -24.33
C SER A 255 0.97 -2.05 -24.34
N ASP A 256 1.58 -1.98 -23.17
CA ASP A 256 3.00 -2.26 -22.98
C ASP A 256 3.23 -3.74 -22.63
N PHE A 257 2.32 -4.30 -21.83
CA PHE A 257 2.36 -5.69 -21.42
C PHE A 257 1.01 -6.37 -21.63
N LEU A 258 1.05 -7.66 -21.97
CA LEU A 258 -0.10 -8.56 -21.97
C LEU A 258 0.09 -9.59 -20.86
N ILE A 259 -0.91 -9.76 -20.00
CA ILE A 259 -0.95 -10.86 -19.03
C ILE A 259 -2.05 -11.82 -19.45
N ILE A 260 -1.67 -13.08 -19.71
CA ILE A 260 -2.61 -14.17 -19.97
C ILE A 260 -2.74 -14.99 -18.70
N LEU A 261 -3.93 -14.99 -18.12
CA LEU A 261 -4.23 -15.62 -16.84
C LEU A 261 -4.43 -17.13 -17.02
N GLY A 262 -3.65 -17.91 -16.27
CA GLY A 262 -3.78 -19.36 -16.22
C GLY A 262 -4.57 -19.84 -15.02
N SER A 263 -4.82 -21.15 -14.93
CA SER A 263 -5.55 -21.78 -13.84
C SER A 263 -4.91 -21.56 -12.46
N ASP A 264 -3.59 -21.32 -12.41
CA ASP A 264 -2.82 -20.92 -11.22
C ASP A 264 -3.23 -19.56 -10.61
N SER A 265 -4.03 -18.76 -11.32
CA SER A 265 -4.55 -17.47 -10.83
C SER A 265 -5.97 -17.54 -10.26
N THR A 266 -6.68 -18.66 -10.40
CA THR A 266 -8.10 -18.80 -9.98
C THR A 266 -8.30 -18.65 -8.46
N GLY A 267 -7.29 -19.03 -7.67
CA GLY A 267 -7.29 -18.92 -6.21
C GLY A 267 -6.71 -17.62 -5.64
N LYS A 268 -6.13 -16.74 -6.47
CA LYS A 268 -5.48 -15.49 -6.04
C LYS A 268 -6.44 -14.32 -6.01
#